data_AF-A0A6J1CUD1-F1
#
_entry.id   AF-A0A6J1CUD1-F1
#
_cell.length_a   1.000
_cell.length_b   1.000
_cell.length_c   1.000
_cell.angle_alpha   90.00
_cell.angle_beta   90.00
_cell.angle_gamma   90.00
#
_symmetry.space_group_name_H-M   'P 1'
#
loop_
_entity.id
_entity.type
_entity.pdbx_description
1 polymer ?
#
loop_
_entity_poly.entity_id
_entity_poly.type
_entity_poly.pdbx_seq_one_letter_code
_entity_poly.pdbx_strand_id
1 'polypeptide(L)'
;MSHVESDFPESCFCTSLSPRLRSNSFRRSLSYQRLPPQLLRLSVLKLDGSSFEVQVARKATVADLRDAVESVFCQIMMNKEDTKISWPHVWGHFCLCYKHFKLINDKSHIKHFGIRDGEQLHFVNRVA
;
A
#
# COMPACT_ATOMS: atom_id res chain seq x y z
N MET A 1 4.93 33.63 -43.94
CA MET A 1 4.87 32.18 -43.70
C MET A 1 4.08 31.96 -42.41
N SER A 2 2.78 31.67 -42.50
CA SER A 2 2.16 30.32 -42.48
C SER A 2 2.30 29.67 -41.10
N HIS A 3 1.28 29.14 -40.42
CA HIS A 3 -0.12 28.85 -40.73
C HIS A 3 -0.76 28.56 -39.35
N VAL A 4 -1.95 29.11 -39.08
CA VAL A 4 -2.78 28.74 -37.92
C VAL A 4 -3.95 27.94 -38.50
N GLU A 5 -4.17 26.73 -38.01
CA GLU A 5 -5.44 26.02 -38.25
C GLU A 5 -6.00 25.51 -36.92
N SER A 6 -7.10 26.13 -36.56
CA SER A 6 -8.21 25.57 -35.81
C SER A 6 -9.13 24.87 -36.81
N ASP A 7 -9.63 23.67 -36.51
CA ASP A 7 -10.88 23.22 -37.10
C ASP A 7 -11.68 22.35 -36.11
N PHE A 8 -12.82 22.91 -35.70
CA PHE A 8 -13.98 22.22 -35.14
C PHE A 8 -14.80 21.67 -36.32
N PRO A 9 -15.62 20.63 -36.10
CA PRO A 9 -17.03 20.91 -36.38
C PRO A 9 -18.02 20.37 -35.35
N GLU A 10 -19.07 21.17 -35.21
CA GLU A 10 -20.28 20.94 -34.44
C GLU A 10 -21.27 19.95 -35.10
N SER A 11 -22.12 19.41 -34.23
CA SER A 11 -23.56 19.15 -34.44
C SER A 11 -24.03 17.86 -35.13
N CYS A 12 -24.61 17.02 -34.28
CA CYS A 12 -25.93 16.39 -34.34
C CYS A 12 -26.61 16.16 -35.70
N PHE A 13 -26.84 14.88 -36.02
CA PHE A 13 -28.10 14.45 -36.62
C PHE A 13 -28.62 13.20 -35.90
N CYS A 14 -29.75 13.36 -35.20
CA CYS A 14 -30.59 12.26 -34.78
C CYS A 14 -31.36 11.79 -36.02
N THR A 15 -31.07 10.59 -36.53
CA THR A 15 -31.93 9.92 -37.53
C THR A 15 -32.57 8.67 -36.92
N SER A 16 -33.90 8.67 -36.98
CA SER A 16 -34.83 7.63 -36.54
C SER A 16 -35.02 6.55 -37.62
N LEU A 17 -35.57 5.38 -37.21
CA LEU A 17 -36.13 4.23 -37.99
C LEU A 17 -35.07 3.19 -38.46
N SER A 18 -35.16 1.87 -38.29
CA SER A 18 -36.17 0.91 -37.79
C SER A 18 -35.51 -0.50 -37.65
N PRO A 19 -36.19 -1.55 -37.13
CA PRO A 19 -35.57 -2.69 -36.45
C PRO A 19 -35.34 -3.95 -37.30
N ARG A 20 -34.50 -4.85 -36.76
CA ARG A 20 -34.31 -6.29 -37.04
C ARG A 20 -33.21 -6.65 -38.06
N LEU A 21 -32.11 -7.20 -37.53
CA LEU A 21 -31.65 -8.57 -37.83
C LEU A 21 -30.64 -9.06 -36.77
N ARG A 22 -31.11 -10.01 -35.95
CA ARG A 22 -30.43 -11.26 -35.55
C ARG A 22 -28.89 -11.27 -35.58
N SER A 23 -28.26 -11.05 -34.42
CA SER A 23 -27.20 -11.95 -33.94
C SER A 23 -27.07 -11.81 -32.43
N ASN A 24 -27.37 -12.92 -31.75
CA ASN A 24 -27.28 -13.06 -30.31
C ASN A 24 -25.81 -13.04 -29.89
N SER A 25 -25.54 -12.46 -28.71
CA SER A 25 -24.28 -12.49 -27.97
C SER A 25 -23.10 -11.66 -28.51
N PHE A 26 -23.23 -10.32 -28.47
CA PHE A 26 -22.11 -9.53 -27.93
C PHE A 26 -21.94 -9.93 -26.46
N ARG A 27 -21.16 -10.99 -26.19
CA ARG A 27 -20.58 -11.16 -24.86
C ARG A 27 -19.62 -9.98 -24.66
N ARG A 28 -20.16 -8.86 -24.20
CA ARG A 28 -19.36 -7.82 -23.54
C ARG A 28 -18.74 -8.50 -22.33
N SER A 29 -17.53 -9.02 -22.50
CA SER A 29 -16.68 -9.48 -21.41
C SER A 29 -16.44 -8.25 -20.53
N LEU A 30 -17.20 -8.13 -19.44
CA LEU A 30 -16.90 -7.17 -18.39
C LEU A 30 -15.59 -7.61 -17.76
N SER A 31 -14.49 -6.96 -18.13
CA SER A 31 -13.22 -7.12 -17.46
C SER A 31 -13.34 -6.52 -16.07
N TYR A 32 -13.68 -7.35 -15.09
CA TYR A 32 -13.57 -6.96 -13.69
C TYR A 32 -12.08 -6.78 -13.38
N GLN A 33 -11.63 -5.54 -13.32
CA GLN A 33 -10.34 -5.21 -12.75
C GLN A 33 -10.37 -5.65 -11.28
N ARG A 34 -9.42 -6.49 -10.90
CA ARG A 34 -9.27 -6.94 -9.52
C ARG A 34 -9.05 -5.70 -8.66
N LEU A 35 -9.89 -5.51 -7.64
CA LEU A 35 -9.75 -4.38 -6.71
C LEU A 35 -8.34 -4.40 -6.13
N PRO A 36 -7.67 -3.22 -6.03
CA PRO A 36 -6.36 -3.15 -5.43
C PRO A 36 -6.41 -3.70 -3.99
N PRO A 37 -5.34 -4.38 -3.55
CA PRO A 37 -5.29 -4.93 -2.21
C PRO A 37 -5.52 -3.80 -1.18
N GLN A 38 -6.41 -4.04 -0.23
CA GLN A 38 -6.61 -3.11 0.87
C GLN A 38 -5.39 -3.15 1.78
N LEU A 39 -4.64 -2.06 1.82
CA LEU A 39 -3.48 -1.87 2.68
C LEU A 39 -3.90 -1.09 3.94
N LEU A 40 -3.19 -1.34 5.02
CA LEU A 40 -3.20 -0.58 6.26
C LEU A 40 -2.00 0.35 6.25
N ARG A 41 -2.26 1.63 6.46
CA ARG A 41 -1.28 2.68 6.62
C ARG A 41 -0.99 2.85 8.10
N LEU A 42 0.21 2.50 8.51
CA LEU A 42 0.64 2.48 9.90
C LEU A 42 1.76 3.49 10.10
N SER A 43 1.77 4.15 11.25
CA SER A 43 2.90 4.98 11.67
C SER A 43 3.80 4.17 12.60
N VAL A 44 5.11 4.25 12.43
CA VAL A 44 6.07 3.62 13.35
C VAL A 44 6.91 4.72 13.99
N LEU A 45 6.79 4.86 15.31
CA LEU A 45 7.58 5.75 16.14
C LEU A 45 8.96 5.12 16.40
N LYS A 46 10.00 5.84 16.00
CA LYS A 46 11.40 5.49 16.24
C LYS A 46 11.82 5.89 17.66
N LEU A 47 13.02 5.47 18.05
CA LEU A 47 13.60 5.79 19.34
C LEU A 47 14.03 7.27 19.48
N ASP A 48 14.30 7.95 18.36
CA ASP A 48 14.63 9.39 18.36
C ASP A 48 13.39 10.30 18.49
N GLY A 49 12.20 9.72 18.55
CA GLY A 49 10.93 10.46 18.62
C GLY A 49 10.34 10.83 17.26
N SER A 50 11.07 10.70 16.15
CA SER A 50 10.47 10.79 14.81
C SER A 50 9.65 9.56 14.45
N SER A 51 8.73 9.70 13.49
CA SER A 51 7.92 8.59 12.96
C SER A 51 8.01 8.50 11.46
N PHE A 52 7.77 7.31 10.90
CA PHE A 52 7.65 7.08 9.46
C PHE A 52 6.43 6.21 9.15
N GLU A 53 5.95 6.29 7.92
CA GLU A 53 4.78 5.55 7.46
C GLU A 53 5.19 4.20 6.85
N VAL A 54 4.39 3.18 7.11
CA VAL A 54 4.54 1.82 6.56
C VAL A 54 3.19 1.35 6.05
N GLN A 55 3.18 0.67 4.90
CA GLN A 55 1.98 0.08 4.34
C GLN A 55 2.06 -1.45 4.34
N VAL A 56 1.04 -2.09 4.89
CA VAL A 56 0.96 -3.57 4.99
C VAL A 56 -0.42 -4.07 4.62
N ALA A 57 -0.54 -5.31 4.14
CA ALA A 57 -1.86 -5.88 3.84
C ALA A 57 -2.73 -6.01 5.11
N ARG A 58 -4.05 -5.87 4.98
CA ARG A 58 -4.99 -6.06 6.13
C ARG A 58 -4.91 -7.43 6.81
N LYS A 59 -4.44 -8.45 6.08
CA LYS A 59 -4.26 -9.82 6.58
C LYS A 59 -2.79 -10.15 6.87
N ALA A 60 -1.92 -9.14 6.89
CA ALA A 60 -0.50 -9.30 7.17
C ALA A 60 -0.25 -9.94 8.53
N THR A 61 0.87 -10.64 8.60
CA THR A 61 1.46 -11.19 9.81
C THR A 61 2.47 -10.21 10.41
N VAL A 62 2.97 -10.52 11.60
CA VAL A 62 4.05 -9.75 12.22
C VAL A 62 5.34 -9.80 11.38
N ALA A 63 5.60 -10.93 10.70
CA ALA A 63 6.73 -11.03 9.76
C ALA A 63 6.58 -10.01 8.62
N ASP A 64 5.42 -10.01 7.94
CA ASP A 64 5.14 -9.07 6.84
C ASP A 64 5.28 -7.60 7.30
N LEU A 65 4.92 -7.31 8.55
CA LEU A 65 5.07 -5.97 9.11
C LEU A 65 6.53 -5.57 9.32
N ARG A 66 7.38 -6.50 9.79
CA ARG A 66 8.82 -6.26 9.93
C ARG A 66 9.48 -6.07 8.56
N ASP A 67 9.13 -6.90 7.59
CA ASP A 67 9.64 -6.81 6.22
C ASP A 67 9.23 -5.49 5.56
N ALA A 68 8.01 -5.01 5.81
CA ALA A 68 7.55 -3.72 5.31
C ALA A 68 8.32 -2.55 5.95
N VAL A 69 8.60 -2.62 7.26
CA VAL A 69 9.46 -1.64 7.94
C VAL A 69 10.86 -1.62 7.32
N GLU A 70 11.47 -2.79 7.14
CA GLU A 70 12.77 -2.93 6.51
C GLU A 70 12.78 -2.34 5.10
N SER A 71 11.77 -2.66 4.30
CA SER A 71 11.63 -2.19 2.93
C SER A 71 11.52 -0.66 2.84
N VAL A 72 10.75 -0.03 3.73
CA VAL A 72 10.62 1.44 3.75
C VAL A 72 11.95 2.09 4.12
N PHE A 73 12.65 1.56 5.11
CA PHE A 73 13.96 2.08 5.48
C PHE A 73 15.02 1.90 4.40
N CYS A 74 15.06 0.73 3.75
CA CYS A 74 15.95 0.49 2.62
C CYS A 74 15.69 1.50 1.50
N GLN A 75 14.42 1.82 1.19
CA GLN A 75 14.08 2.85 0.20
C GLN A 75 14.53 4.26 0.63
N ILE A 76 14.34 4.62 1.90
CA ILE A 76 14.76 5.93 2.42
C ILE A 76 16.30 6.05 2.38
N MET A 77 17.01 4.98 2.74
CA MET A 77 18.47 4.96 2.77
C MET A 77 19.09 4.77 1.38
N MET A 78 18.37 4.25 0.39
CA MET A 78 18.87 4.16 -0.99
C MET A 78 19.23 5.54 -1.58
N ASN A 79 18.65 6.62 -1.02
CA ASN A 79 18.94 8.00 -1.40
C ASN A 79 20.03 8.67 -0.54
N LYS A 80 20.61 7.95 0.44
CA LYS A 80 21.66 8.44 1.34
C LYS A 80 22.88 7.54 1.21
N GLU A 81 24.05 8.16 1.09
CA GLU A 81 25.35 7.49 0.98
C GLU A 81 25.53 6.39 2.06
N ASP A 82 25.71 5.14 1.62
CA ASP A 82 26.32 3.97 2.27
C ASP A 82 25.98 3.63 3.73
N THR A 83 24.79 3.97 4.21
CA THR A 83 24.33 3.51 5.54
C THR A 83 23.62 2.16 5.43
N LYS A 84 24.38 1.06 5.56
CA LYS A 84 23.81 -0.31 5.60
C LYS A 84 23.32 -0.66 7.00
N ILE A 85 22.01 -0.79 7.17
CA ILE A 85 21.40 -1.26 8.42
C ILE A 85 21.53 -2.78 8.53
N SER A 86 21.95 -3.28 9.68
CA SER A 86 21.93 -4.71 10.01
C SER A 86 20.60 -5.10 10.64
N TRP A 87 19.59 -5.42 9.82
CA TRP A 87 18.25 -5.81 10.28
C TRP A 87 18.19 -6.99 11.25
N PRO A 88 19.00 -8.06 11.10
CA PRO A 88 19.04 -9.13 12.09
C PRO A 88 19.44 -8.62 13.48
N HIS A 89 20.32 -7.62 13.54
CA HIS A 89 20.74 -6.99 14.78
C HIS A 89 19.63 -6.13 15.38
N VAL A 90 18.97 -5.31 14.54
CA VAL A 90 17.81 -4.51 14.93
C VAL A 90 16.70 -5.39 15.49
N TRP A 91 16.33 -6.47 14.79
CA TRP A 91 15.30 -7.39 15.25
C TRP A 91 15.75 -8.29 16.40
N GLY A 92 17.05 -8.46 16.63
CA GLY A 92 17.58 -9.15 17.81
C GLY A 92 17.37 -8.35 19.10
N HIS A 93 17.58 -7.03 19.04
CA HIS A 93 17.47 -6.15 20.20
C HIS A 93 16.13 -5.44 20.33
N PHE A 94 15.45 -5.14 19.22
CA PHE A 94 14.23 -4.34 19.21
C PHE A 94 13.02 -5.13 18.70
N CYS A 95 11.84 -4.74 19.15
CA CYS A 95 10.57 -5.22 18.61
C CYS A 95 9.59 -4.07 18.41
N LEU A 96 8.60 -4.30 17.55
CA LEU A 96 7.45 -3.42 17.44
C LEU A 96 6.50 -3.68 18.61
N CYS A 97 6.00 -2.61 19.22
CA CYS A 97 4.98 -2.64 20.25
C CYS A 97 3.76 -1.87 19.76
N TYR A 98 2.58 -2.46 19.95
CA TYR A 98 1.31 -1.77 19.78
C TYR A 98 0.60 -1.72 21.12
N LYS A 99 0.42 -0.52 21.68
CA LYS A 99 -0.10 -0.32 23.04
C LYS A 99 0.73 -1.10 24.06
N HIS A 100 0.18 -2.20 24.58
CA HIS A 100 0.82 -3.08 25.56
C HIS A 100 1.28 -4.41 24.95
N PHE A 101 1.08 -4.61 23.64
CA PHE A 101 1.39 -5.87 22.95
C PHE A 101 2.72 -5.77 22.21
N LYS A 102 3.70 -6.55 22.66
CA LYS A 102 4.94 -6.76 21.92
C LYS A 102 4.69 -7.75 20.77
N LEU A 103 4.95 -7.32 19.54
CA LEU A 103 4.76 -8.10 18.31
C LEU A 103 5.97 -9.01 18.09
N ILE A 104 6.07 -10.07 18.90
CA ILE A 104 7.21 -11.01 18.88
C ILE A 104 6.94 -12.19 17.95
N ASN A 105 5.71 -12.72 17.95
CA ASN A 105 5.36 -13.90 17.18
C ASN A 105 5.08 -13.58 15.71
N ASP A 106 6.03 -13.95 14.86
CA ASP A 106 6.04 -13.70 13.41
C ASP A 106 4.81 -14.27 12.68
N LYS A 107 4.23 -15.37 13.17
CA LYS A 107 3.05 -16.02 12.57
C LYS A 107 1.72 -15.37 12.96
N SER A 108 1.72 -14.45 13.93
CA SER A 108 0.48 -13.81 14.39
C SER A 108 0.02 -12.75 13.39
N HIS A 109 -1.28 -12.74 13.10
CA HIS A 109 -1.86 -11.68 12.29
C HIS A 109 -1.96 -10.37 13.07
N ILE A 110 -1.58 -9.26 12.43
CA ILE A 110 -1.63 -7.92 13.06
C ILE A 110 -3.04 -7.54 13.51
N LYS A 111 -4.07 -8.06 12.82
CA LYS A 111 -5.48 -7.85 13.15
C LYS A 111 -5.87 -8.43 14.51
N HIS A 112 -5.22 -9.51 14.98
CA HIS A 112 -5.53 -10.10 16.29
C HIS A 112 -5.17 -9.18 17.46
N PHE A 113 -4.22 -8.27 17.25
CA PHE A 113 -3.84 -7.25 18.24
C PHE A 113 -4.73 -6.01 18.19
N GLY A 114 -5.73 -5.98 17.29
CA GLY A 114 -6.61 -4.83 17.09
C GLY A 114 -5.96 -3.68 16.30
N ILE A 115 -4.87 -3.94 15.58
CA ILE A 115 -4.21 -2.95 14.72
C ILE A 115 -5.13 -2.63 13.54
N ARG A 116 -5.35 -1.34 13.30
CA ARG A 116 -6.21 -0.79 12.24
C ARG A 116 -5.44 0.23 11.41
N ASP A 117 -6.08 0.71 10.35
CA ASP A 117 -5.53 1.78 9.52
C ASP A 117 -5.39 3.07 10.32
N GLY A 118 -4.29 3.79 10.11
CA GLY A 118 -3.97 5.04 10.80
C GLY A 118 -3.40 4.88 12.21
N GLU A 119 -3.20 3.65 12.68
CA GLU A 119 -2.66 3.40 14.03
C GLU A 119 -1.13 3.53 14.08
N GLN A 120 -0.61 3.80 15.28
CA GLN A 120 0.83 3.94 15.53
C GLN A 120 1.39 2.76 16.31
N LEU A 121 2.58 2.31 15.91
CA LEU A 121 3.42 1.35 16.59
C LEU A 121 4.68 2.03 17.11
N HIS A 122 5.31 1.42 18.11
CA HIS A 122 6.52 1.95 18.73
C HIS A 122 7.66 0.93 18.62
N PHE A 123 8.85 1.39 18.25
CA PHE A 123 10.05 0.61 18.49
C PHE A 123 10.37 0.59 19.98
N VAL A 124 10.50 -0.60 20.55
CA VAL A 124 10.89 -0.79 21.95
C VAL A 124 12.04 -1.79 22.04
N ASN A 125 12.86 -1.63 23.07
CA ASN A 125 13.90 -2.62 23.39
C ASN A 125 13.25 -3.92 23.89
N ARG A 126 13.73 -5.06 23.41
CA ARG A 126 13.29 -6.38 23.85
C ARG A 126 13.82 -6.68 25.25
N VAL A 127 15.06 -6.29 25.52
CA VAL A 127 15.76 -6.46 26.79
C VAL A 127 15.63 -5.15 27.55
N ALA A 128 14.67 -5.07 28.48
CA ALA A 128 14.61 -4.01 29.48
C ALA A 128 15.36 -4.45 30.73
#